data_AF-A0A7W3NGZ9-F1
#
_entry.id   AF-A0A7W3NGZ9-F1
#
_cell.length_a   1.000
_cell.length_b   1.000
_cell.length_c   1.000
_cell.angle_alpha   90.00
_cell.angle_beta   90.00
_cell.angle_gamma   90.00
#
_symmetry.space_group_name_H-M   'P 1'
#
loop_
_entity.id
_entity.type
_entity.pdbx_description
1 polymer ?
#
loop_
_entity_poly.entity_id
_entity_poly.type
_entity_poly.pdbx_seq_one_letter_code
_entity_poly.pdbx_strand_id
1 'polypeptide(L)'
;MTHAKLHTTESRANYTDAEREFQAEMTAYTVSSYFGIDTSEYSMDYLSHWTKGKSFEDKTKLLKEVHKTSVGFIETIEETLVKEREKNQSPEKNDEKQQQEDPLSSENVHEKMKEGYENYKQKQQQESAQNVDSILDRVMAEEKYYSTKTQAIKNGWMTKEEVVKLEHQIDSTLTKNEKGVMNGQVQEQSLTFQGRMEVGSHMQFQKRTGTVKKKKEEQELER
;
A
#
# COMPACT_ATOMS: atom_id res chain seq x y z
N MET A 1 -4.95 -17.81 20.94
CA MET A 1 -4.15 -18.32 19.81
C MET A 1 -2.69 -17.88 19.88
N THR A 2 -2.43 -16.56 19.90
CA THR A 2 -1.09 -15.93 19.96
C THR A 2 -0.13 -16.56 20.99
N HIS A 3 -0.53 -16.73 22.25
CA HIS A 3 0.33 -17.33 23.29
C HIS A 3 0.92 -18.69 22.88
N ALA A 4 0.13 -19.59 22.29
CA ALA A 4 0.59 -20.93 21.90
C ALA A 4 1.54 -20.92 20.69
N LYS A 5 1.54 -19.84 19.90
CA LYS A 5 2.42 -19.65 18.73
C LYS A 5 3.78 -19.05 19.11
N LEU A 6 3.80 -18.17 20.12
CA LEU A 6 5.01 -17.51 20.64
C LEU A 6 5.70 -18.33 21.74
N HIS A 7 4.91 -18.90 22.64
CA HIS A 7 5.36 -19.42 23.94
C HIS A 7 5.15 -20.94 24.02
N THR A 8 6.03 -21.68 23.34
CA THR A 8 6.16 -23.12 23.50
C THR A 8 6.73 -23.45 24.88
N THR A 9 6.63 -24.71 25.30
CA THR A 9 7.18 -25.19 26.59
C THR A 9 8.68 -24.86 26.77
N GLU A 10 9.43 -24.78 25.66
CA GLU A 10 10.85 -24.46 25.63
C GLU A 10 11.11 -22.94 25.52
N SER A 11 10.34 -22.20 24.72
CA SER A 11 10.55 -20.74 24.58
C SER A 11 10.08 -19.96 25.81
N ARG A 12 9.06 -20.46 26.54
CA ARG A 12 8.41 -19.79 27.68
C ARG A 12 9.35 -19.37 28.81
N ALA A 13 10.48 -20.05 29.00
CA ALA A 13 11.47 -19.73 30.03
C ALA A 13 12.35 -18.50 29.71
N ASN A 14 12.34 -18.02 28.47
CA ASN A 14 13.22 -16.94 28.01
C ASN A 14 12.61 -15.53 28.15
N TYR A 15 11.43 -15.43 28.76
CA TYR A 15 10.63 -14.20 28.85
C TYR A 15 9.87 -14.17 30.18
N THR A 16 9.82 -13.00 30.83
CA THR A 16 8.94 -12.78 31.98
C THR A 16 7.47 -12.89 31.57
N ASP A 17 6.58 -13.23 32.51
CA ASP A 17 5.14 -13.33 32.23
C ASP A 17 4.63 -12.06 31.52
N ALA A 18 4.97 -10.88 32.04
CA ALA A 18 4.55 -9.60 31.46
C ALA A 18 5.08 -9.37 30.03
N GLU A 19 6.26 -9.85 29.66
CA GLU A 19 6.74 -9.78 28.27
C GLU A 19 5.96 -10.71 27.35
N ARG A 20 5.61 -11.91 27.83
CA ARG A 20 4.83 -12.88 27.06
C ARG A 20 3.42 -12.37 26.76
N GLU A 21 2.77 -11.78 27.78
CA GLU A 21 1.46 -11.15 27.63
C GLU A 21 1.55 -9.95 26.69
N PHE A 22 2.54 -9.05 26.85
CA PHE A 22 2.77 -7.92 25.92
C PHE A 22 2.93 -8.39 24.46
N GLN A 23 3.73 -9.42 24.20
CA GLN A 23 3.89 -9.95 22.84
C GLN A 23 2.60 -10.57 22.29
N ALA A 24 1.85 -11.29 23.12
CA ALA A 24 0.61 -11.93 22.71
C ALA A 24 -0.50 -10.91 22.42
N GLU A 25 -0.62 -9.88 23.27
CA GLU A 25 -1.60 -8.79 23.17
C GLU A 25 -1.29 -7.86 21.99
N MET A 26 -0.01 -7.45 21.83
CA MET A 26 0.38 -6.59 20.70
C MET A 26 0.24 -7.32 19.36
N THR A 27 0.49 -8.64 19.31
CA THR A 27 0.21 -9.47 18.13
C THR A 27 -1.30 -9.56 17.87
N ALA A 28 -2.12 -9.77 18.91
CA ALA A 28 -3.57 -9.87 18.77
C ALA A 28 -4.19 -8.57 18.25
N TYR A 29 -3.79 -7.42 18.81
CA TYR A 29 -4.19 -6.10 18.32
C TYR A 29 -3.75 -5.85 16.88
N THR A 30 -2.48 -6.13 16.55
CA THR A 30 -1.93 -5.90 15.20
C THR A 30 -2.67 -6.73 14.14
N VAL A 31 -2.94 -8.01 14.41
CA VAL A 31 -3.68 -8.88 13.48
C VAL A 31 -5.16 -8.48 13.38
N SER A 32 -5.81 -8.14 14.51
CA SER A 32 -7.21 -7.69 14.51
C SER A 32 -7.39 -6.38 13.74
N SER A 33 -6.52 -5.40 14.00
CA SER A 33 -6.52 -4.10 13.31
C SER A 33 -6.23 -4.23 11.81
N TYR A 34 -5.44 -5.22 11.38
CA TYR A 34 -5.19 -5.48 9.96
C TYR A 34 -6.47 -5.89 9.22
N PHE A 35 -7.31 -6.74 9.85
CA PHE A 35 -8.60 -7.15 9.31
C PHE A 35 -9.76 -6.19 9.67
N GLY A 36 -9.46 -4.96 10.11
CA GLY A 36 -10.46 -3.95 10.45
C GLY A 36 -11.30 -4.24 11.71
N ILE A 37 -10.87 -5.20 12.53
CA ILE A 37 -11.54 -5.56 13.79
C ILE A 37 -10.98 -4.67 14.91
N ASP A 38 -11.79 -3.71 15.36
CA ASP A 38 -11.41 -2.89 16.51
C ASP A 38 -11.39 -3.74 17.79
N THR A 39 -10.23 -3.71 18.46
CA THR A 39 -9.96 -4.38 19.76
C THR A 39 -9.32 -3.39 20.74
N SER A 40 -9.35 -2.09 20.43
CA SER A 40 -8.66 -1.04 21.19
C SER A 40 -9.07 -0.98 22.66
N GLU A 41 -10.36 -1.15 22.97
CA GLU A 41 -10.89 -1.21 24.35
C GLU A 41 -10.24 -2.32 25.21
N TYR A 42 -9.80 -3.42 24.58
CA TYR A 42 -9.19 -4.56 25.27
C TYR A 42 -7.66 -4.42 25.34
N SER A 43 -7.03 -3.97 24.25
CA SER A 43 -5.57 -3.99 24.11
C SER A 43 -4.86 -2.69 24.52
N MET A 44 -5.47 -1.51 24.35
CA MET A 44 -4.75 -0.23 24.51
C MET A 44 -4.38 0.09 25.96
N ASP A 45 -5.24 -0.22 26.93
CA ASP A 45 -4.94 0.01 28.34
C ASP A 45 -3.76 -0.86 28.81
N TYR A 46 -3.74 -2.15 28.45
CA TYR A 46 -2.61 -3.03 28.80
C TYR A 46 -1.31 -2.60 28.11
N LEU A 47 -1.36 -2.34 26.80
CA LEU A 47 -0.16 -1.99 26.02
C LEU A 47 0.40 -0.62 26.41
N SER A 48 -0.46 0.38 26.70
CA SER A 48 0.00 1.69 27.19
C SER A 48 0.58 1.62 28.60
N HIS A 49 -0.03 0.84 29.50
CA HIS A 49 0.51 0.60 30.85
C HIS A 49 1.86 -0.10 30.79
N TRP A 50 1.98 -1.18 30.02
CA TRP A 50 3.20 -1.99 29.93
C TRP A 50 4.36 -1.24 29.28
N THR A 51 4.10 -0.43 28.25
CA THR A 51 5.17 0.28 27.51
C THR A 51 5.72 1.50 28.27
N LYS A 52 4.97 2.06 29.22
CA LYS A 52 5.31 3.22 30.03
C LYS A 52 6.65 3.04 30.77
N GLY A 53 7.55 4.02 30.63
CA GLY A 53 8.83 4.08 31.36
C GLY A 53 9.93 3.10 30.93
N LYS A 54 9.66 2.16 30.00
CA LYS A 54 10.66 1.24 29.41
C LYS A 54 11.27 1.84 28.14
N SER A 55 12.58 1.63 27.88
CA SER A 55 13.23 2.15 26.65
C SER A 55 12.76 1.42 25.38
N PHE A 56 13.27 1.84 24.22
CA PHE A 56 13.06 1.14 22.94
C PHE A 56 14.12 0.06 22.67
N GLU A 57 15.33 0.22 23.20
CA GLU A 57 16.43 -0.74 23.02
C GLU A 57 16.08 -2.08 23.69
N ASP A 58 15.58 -2.03 24.93
CA ASP A 58 15.07 -3.20 25.68
C ASP A 58 13.97 -3.96 24.90
N LYS A 59 13.10 -3.21 24.19
CA LYS A 59 11.93 -3.74 23.49
C LYS A 59 12.23 -4.27 22.09
N THR A 60 13.39 -3.94 21.51
CA THR A 60 13.67 -4.18 20.08
C THR A 60 13.63 -5.67 19.70
N LYS A 61 13.98 -6.58 20.61
CA LYS A 61 13.78 -8.03 20.41
C LYS A 61 12.29 -8.40 20.36
N LEU A 62 11.54 -7.98 21.39
CA LEU A 62 10.11 -8.31 21.55
C LEU A 62 9.29 -7.80 20.36
N LEU A 63 9.55 -6.57 19.90
CA LEU A 63 8.87 -5.95 18.77
C LEU A 63 9.15 -6.66 17.43
N LYS A 64 10.38 -7.15 17.20
CA LYS A 64 10.70 -7.96 16.02
C LYS A 64 9.95 -9.30 16.02
N GLU A 65 9.79 -9.91 17.19
CA GLU A 65 9.04 -11.16 17.36
C GLU A 65 7.53 -10.97 17.22
N VAL A 66 6.96 -9.88 17.73
CA VAL A 66 5.57 -9.45 17.47
C VAL A 66 5.34 -9.23 15.98
N HIS A 67 6.20 -8.45 15.31
CA HIS A 67 6.07 -8.17 13.88
C HIS A 67 6.12 -9.45 13.05
N LYS A 68 7.14 -10.30 13.24
CA LYS A 68 7.28 -11.59 12.53
C LYS A 68 6.06 -12.50 12.75
N THR A 69 5.54 -12.54 13.98
CA THR A 69 4.39 -13.40 14.31
C THR A 69 3.08 -12.84 13.75
N SER A 70 2.91 -11.51 13.74
CA SER A 70 1.74 -10.84 13.16
C SER A 70 1.67 -11.07 11.65
N VAL A 71 2.80 -10.88 10.94
CA VAL A 71 2.92 -11.18 9.51
C VAL A 71 2.56 -12.64 9.24
N GLY A 72 3.16 -13.60 9.95
CA GLY A 72 2.85 -15.02 9.76
C GLY A 72 1.41 -15.41 10.10
N PHE A 73 0.72 -14.68 10.97
CA PHE A 73 -0.73 -14.86 11.18
C PHE A 73 -1.56 -14.27 10.05
N ILE A 74 -1.24 -13.06 9.58
CA ILE A 74 -1.90 -12.41 8.44
C ILE A 74 -1.77 -13.30 7.21
N GLU A 75 -0.54 -13.70 6.83
CA GLU A 75 -0.27 -14.61 5.69
C GLU A 75 -1.09 -15.91 5.79
N THR A 76 -1.15 -16.54 6.97
CA THR A 76 -1.90 -17.79 7.18
C THR A 76 -3.42 -17.56 7.04
N ILE A 77 -3.93 -16.45 7.55
CA ILE A 77 -5.36 -16.12 7.51
C ILE A 77 -5.76 -15.73 6.08
N GLU A 78 -4.99 -14.89 5.40
CA GLU A 78 -5.21 -14.53 4.00
C GLU A 78 -5.16 -15.76 3.09
N GLU A 79 -4.15 -16.62 3.22
CA GLU A 79 -4.06 -17.86 2.43
C GLU A 79 -5.25 -18.80 2.70
N THR A 80 -5.74 -18.85 3.94
CA THR A 80 -6.95 -19.62 4.29
C THR A 80 -8.20 -19.00 3.69
N LEU A 81 -8.39 -17.68 3.78
CA LEU A 81 -9.52 -16.96 3.21
C LEU A 81 -9.54 -17.05 1.68
N VAL A 82 -8.39 -16.99 1.01
CA VAL A 82 -8.27 -17.24 -0.44
C VAL A 82 -8.69 -18.66 -0.77
N LYS A 83 -8.16 -19.67 -0.05
CA LYS A 83 -8.53 -21.08 -0.25
C LYS A 83 -10.00 -21.35 0.04
N GLU A 84 -10.63 -20.68 1.00
CA GLU A 84 -12.06 -20.80 1.26
C GLU A 84 -12.90 -20.08 0.20
N ARG A 85 -12.46 -18.92 -0.33
CA ARG A 85 -13.10 -18.28 -1.49
C ARG A 85 -13.02 -19.18 -2.73
N GLU A 86 -11.87 -19.79 -3.01
CA GLU A 86 -11.68 -20.74 -4.11
C GLU A 86 -12.48 -22.03 -3.93
N LYS A 87 -12.56 -22.57 -2.70
CA LYS A 87 -13.27 -23.83 -2.41
C LYS A 87 -14.79 -23.68 -2.37
N ASN A 88 -15.30 -22.50 -2.00
CA ASN A 88 -16.73 -22.20 -2.02
C ASN A 88 -17.22 -21.63 -3.37
N GLN A 89 -16.35 -21.52 -4.38
CA GLN A 89 -16.72 -21.10 -5.74
C GLN A 89 -17.47 -22.17 -6.55
N SER A 90 -18.67 -22.54 -6.06
CA SER A 90 -19.84 -22.44 -6.94
C SER A 90 -20.07 -20.96 -7.30
N PRO A 91 -20.55 -20.61 -8.50
CA PRO A 91 -20.39 -19.25 -9.05
C PRO A 91 -21.37 -18.20 -8.50
N GLU A 92 -21.33 -17.94 -7.18
CA GLU A 92 -22.05 -16.82 -6.55
C GLU A 92 -21.13 -15.94 -5.69
N LYS A 93 -20.81 -14.77 -6.27
CA LYS A 93 -20.61 -13.44 -5.65
C LYS A 93 -19.71 -13.30 -4.41
N ASN A 94 -18.63 -12.53 -4.57
CA ASN A 94 -18.00 -11.84 -3.43
C ASN A 94 -18.93 -10.73 -2.93
N ASP A 95 -19.32 -10.75 -1.66
CA ASP A 95 -19.95 -9.62 -0.96
C ASP A 95 -18.90 -8.85 -0.13
N GLU A 96 -18.10 -8.03 -0.81
CA GLU A 96 -17.35 -6.94 -0.16
C GLU A 96 -18.00 -5.60 -0.55
N LYS A 97 -18.82 -5.07 0.37
CA LYS A 97 -19.61 -3.82 0.28
C LYS A 97 -20.24 -3.52 -1.08
N GLN A 98 -21.51 -3.90 -1.19
CA GLN A 98 -22.43 -3.54 -2.27
C GLN A 98 -22.50 -2.02 -2.52
N GLN A 99 -21.74 -1.54 -3.51
CA GLN A 99 -22.39 -0.79 -4.59
C GLN A 99 -22.61 -1.75 -5.76
N GLN A 100 -23.85 -1.80 -6.23
CA GLN A 100 -24.32 -2.81 -7.18
C GLN A 100 -23.89 -2.43 -8.60
N GLU A 101 -22.68 -2.83 -8.98
CA GLU A 101 -22.21 -2.83 -10.36
C GLU A 101 -21.99 -4.26 -10.85
N ASP A 102 -22.14 -4.50 -12.16
CA ASP A 102 -22.04 -5.84 -12.72
C ASP A 102 -20.71 -6.55 -12.42
N PRO A 103 -20.73 -7.89 -12.20
CA PRO A 103 -19.52 -8.65 -11.94
C PRO A 103 -18.53 -8.51 -13.10
N LEU A 104 -17.27 -8.21 -12.79
CA LEU A 104 -16.23 -8.05 -13.80
C LEU A 104 -16.04 -9.38 -14.54
N SER A 105 -16.24 -9.36 -15.86
CA SER A 105 -16.20 -10.52 -16.75
C SER A 105 -15.43 -10.20 -18.03
N SER A 106 -15.06 -11.21 -18.80
CA SER A 106 -14.43 -11.02 -20.12
C SER A 106 -15.27 -10.21 -21.11
N GLU A 107 -16.58 -10.06 -20.89
CA GLU A 107 -17.49 -9.34 -21.78
C GLU A 107 -17.57 -7.85 -21.43
N ASN A 108 -17.53 -7.48 -20.14
CA ASN A 108 -17.59 -6.09 -19.69
C ASN A 108 -16.22 -5.48 -19.29
N VAL A 109 -15.14 -6.27 -19.28
CA VAL A 109 -13.79 -5.85 -18.85
C VAL A 109 -13.31 -4.57 -19.55
N HIS A 110 -13.52 -4.45 -20.86
CA HIS A 110 -13.01 -3.33 -21.65
C HIS A 110 -13.83 -2.05 -21.41
N GLU A 111 -15.11 -2.18 -21.07
CA GLU A 111 -15.97 -1.05 -20.68
C GLU A 111 -15.62 -0.57 -19.28
N LYS A 112 -15.54 -1.48 -18.29
CA LYS A 112 -15.15 -1.13 -16.91
C LYS A 112 -13.73 -0.59 -16.80
N MET A 113 -12.79 -1.10 -17.61
CA MET A 113 -11.44 -0.54 -17.70
C MET A 113 -11.42 0.88 -18.29
N LYS A 114 -12.29 1.16 -19.27
CA LYS A 114 -12.44 2.50 -19.85
C LYS A 114 -13.05 3.46 -18.83
N GLU A 115 -14.20 3.11 -18.26
CA GLU A 115 -14.93 3.90 -17.27
C GLU A 115 -14.06 4.20 -16.03
N GLY A 116 -13.37 3.19 -15.49
CA GLY A 116 -12.49 3.36 -14.34
C GLY A 116 -11.36 4.36 -14.60
N TYR A 117 -10.75 4.34 -15.78
CA TYR A 117 -9.70 5.28 -16.14
C TYR A 117 -10.23 6.68 -16.45
N GLU A 118 -11.37 6.79 -17.14
CA GLU A 118 -12.06 8.06 -17.40
C GLU A 118 -12.45 8.76 -16.09
N ASN A 119 -13.00 8.02 -15.12
CA ASN A 119 -13.35 8.53 -13.79
C ASN A 119 -12.10 8.94 -12.99
N TYR A 120 -11.07 8.08 -12.92
CA TYR A 120 -9.79 8.42 -12.27
C TYR A 120 -9.19 9.72 -12.83
N LYS A 121 -9.13 9.86 -14.16
CA LYS A 121 -8.61 11.07 -14.82
C LYS A 121 -9.49 12.29 -14.56
N GLN A 122 -10.81 12.15 -14.60
CA GLN A 122 -11.74 13.23 -14.28
C GLN A 122 -11.57 13.73 -12.83
N LYS A 123 -11.46 12.82 -11.85
CA LYS A 123 -11.18 13.15 -10.45
C LYS A 123 -9.80 13.78 -10.27
N GLN A 124 -8.79 13.34 -11.02
CA GLN A 124 -7.45 13.93 -11.04
C GLN A 124 -7.43 15.36 -11.58
N GLN A 125 -8.31 15.72 -12.50
CA GLN A 125 -8.46 17.11 -12.98
C GLN A 125 -9.29 18.00 -12.04
N GLN A 126 -10.17 17.39 -11.23
CA GLN A 126 -11.03 18.10 -10.27
C GLN A 126 -10.43 18.18 -8.85
N GLU A 127 -9.29 17.52 -8.60
CA GLU A 127 -8.63 17.49 -7.29
C GLU A 127 -8.20 18.90 -6.84
N SER A 128 -8.68 19.31 -5.66
CA SER A 128 -8.17 20.48 -4.95
C SER A 128 -7.34 20.04 -3.76
N ALA A 129 -6.07 20.47 -3.71
CA ALA A 129 -5.15 20.20 -2.60
C ALA A 129 -5.61 20.80 -1.24
N GLN A 130 -6.70 21.58 -1.22
CA GLN A 130 -7.33 22.11 0.00
C GLN A 130 -8.62 21.37 0.40
N ASN A 131 -9.09 20.41 -0.40
CA ASN A 131 -10.31 19.64 -0.13
C ASN A 131 -9.99 18.14 0.02
N VAL A 132 -9.97 17.66 1.26
CA VAL A 132 -9.64 16.26 1.61
C VAL A 132 -10.60 15.27 0.94
N ASP A 133 -11.89 15.58 0.85
CA ASP A 133 -12.88 14.70 0.21
C ASP A 133 -12.59 14.54 -1.28
N SER A 134 -12.12 15.61 -1.94
CA SER A 134 -11.74 15.59 -3.36
C SER A 134 -10.47 14.77 -3.62
N ILE A 135 -9.54 14.75 -2.66
CA ILE A 135 -8.33 13.90 -2.72
C ILE A 135 -8.74 12.44 -2.52
N LEU A 136 -9.62 12.16 -1.54
CA LEU A 136 -10.13 10.82 -1.26
C LEU A 136 -10.90 10.24 -2.45
N ASP A 137 -11.79 11.02 -3.07
CA ASP A 137 -12.51 10.66 -4.30
C ASP A 137 -11.57 10.22 -5.43
N ARG A 138 -10.45 10.93 -5.62
CA ARG A 138 -9.44 10.56 -6.63
C ARG A 138 -8.71 9.28 -6.25
N VAL A 139 -8.31 9.11 -4.99
CA VAL A 139 -7.63 7.90 -4.51
C VAL A 139 -8.54 6.67 -4.64
N MET A 140 -9.82 6.77 -4.27
CA MET A 140 -10.80 5.69 -4.45
C MET A 140 -11.00 5.32 -5.93
N ALA A 141 -11.05 6.30 -6.83
CA ALA A 141 -11.15 6.06 -8.27
C ALA A 141 -9.86 5.43 -8.85
N GLU A 142 -8.69 5.88 -8.40
CA GLU A 142 -7.38 5.31 -8.76
C GLU A 142 -7.26 3.85 -8.30
N GLU A 143 -7.62 3.55 -7.05
CA GLU A 143 -7.60 2.20 -6.48
C GLU A 143 -8.58 1.26 -7.22
N LYS A 144 -9.82 1.71 -7.47
CA LYS A 144 -10.82 0.94 -8.24
C LYS A 144 -10.29 0.62 -9.65
N TYR A 145 -9.66 1.58 -10.32
CA TYR A 145 -9.04 1.35 -11.62
C TYR A 145 -7.88 0.35 -11.55
N TYR A 146 -6.92 0.51 -10.65
CA TYR A 146 -5.77 -0.40 -10.54
C TYR A 146 -6.16 -1.83 -10.10
N SER A 147 -7.21 -1.99 -9.28
CA SER A 147 -7.78 -3.29 -8.96
C SER A 147 -8.38 -3.96 -10.21
N THR A 148 -9.20 -3.23 -10.98
CA THR A 148 -9.80 -3.71 -12.24
C THR A 148 -8.71 -4.09 -13.26
N LYS A 149 -7.69 -3.24 -13.42
CA LYS A 149 -6.51 -3.47 -14.28
C LYS A 149 -5.75 -4.74 -13.89
N THR A 150 -5.55 -4.96 -12.59
CA THR A 150 -4.85 -6.14 -12.07
C THR A 150 -5.65 -7.41 -12.30
N GLN A 151 -6.97 -7.39 -12.07
CA GLN A 151 -7.86 -8.53 -12.33
C GLN A 151 -7.95 -8.87 -13.83
N ALA A 152 -8.13 -7.87 -14.68
CA ALA A 152 -8.19 -8.03 -16.14
C ALA A 152 -6.93 -8.71 -16.71
N ILE A 153 -5.74 -8.28 -16.25
CA ILE A 153 -4.46 -8.86 -16.68
C ILE A 153 -4.23 -10.24 -16.05
N LYS A 154 -4.54 -10.44 -14.76
CA LYS A 154 -4.38 -11.73 -14.06
C LYS A 154 -5.24 -12.83 -14.70
N ASN A 155 -6.46 -12.48 -15.11
CA ASN A 155 -7.42 -13.42 -15.69
C ASN A 155 -7.24 -13.60 -17.21
N GLY A 156 -6.28 -12.91 -17.84
CA GLY A 156 -6.05 -12.97 -19.29
C GLY A 156 -7.14 -12.31 -20.14
N TRP A 157 -8.00 -11.49 -19.53
CA TRP A 157 -9.09 -10.78 -20.20
C TRP A 157 -8.62 -9.52 -20.95
N MET A 158 -7.47 -8.96 -20.58
CA MET A 158 -6.76 -7.93 -21.35
C MET A 158 -5.25 -8.10 -21.24
N THR A 159 -4.52 -7.87 -22.33
CA THR A 159 -3.05 -7.74 -22.33
C THR A 159 -2.60 -6.38 -21.78
N LYS A 160 -1.33 -6.28 -21.37
CA LYS A 160 -0.76 -4.99 -20.91
C LYS A 160 -0.77 -3.95 -22.03
N GLU A 161 -0.55 -4.41 -23.25
CA GLU A 161 -0.49 -3.63 -24.48
C GLU A 161 -1.87 -3.08 -24.87
N GLU A 162 -2.94 -3.82 -24.61
CA GLU A 162 -4.32 -3.33 -24.77
C GLU A 162 -4.69 -2.30 -23.72
N VAL A 163 -4.29 -2.48 -22.46
CA VAL A 163 -4.52 -1.46 -21.43
C VAL A 163 -3.77 -0.17 -21.76
N VAL A 164 -2.50 -0.23 -22.17
CA VAL A 164 -1.75 0.97 -22.59
C VAL A 164 -2.40 1.67 -23.80
N LYS A 165 -2.95 0.92 -24.76
CA LYS A 165 -3.72 1.50 -25.88
C LYS A 165 -5.02 2.16 -25.41
N LEU A 166 -5.71 1.59 -24.43
CA LEU A 166 -6.94 2.14 -23.83
C LEU A 166 -6.62 3.45 -23.07
N GLU A 167 -5.60 3.43 -22.21
CA GLU A 167 -5.13 4.60 -21.46
C GLU A 167 -4.76 5.76 -22.41
N HIS A 168 -3.99 5.47 -23.46
CA HIS A 168 -3.57 6.47 -24.45
C HIS A 168 -4.74 7.02 -25.29
N GLN A 169 -5.75 6.19 -25.61
CA GLN A 169 -6.96 6.66 -26.31
C GLN A 169 -7.75 7.64 -25.45
N ILE A 170 -7.92 7.34 -24.16
CA ILE A 170 -8.67 8.18 -23.21
C ILE A 170 -7.97 9.53 -22.99
N ASP A 171 -6.66 9.51 -22.74
CA ASP A 171 -5.86 10.74 -22.66
C ASP A 171 -5.92 11.56 -23.96
N SER A 172 -5.96 10.89 -25.11
CA SER A 172 -6.15 11.53 -26.41
C SER A 172 -7.56 12.10 -26.61
N THR A 173 -8.61 11.58 -25.97
CA THR A 173 -9.95 12.18 -26.01
C THR A 173 -10.11 13.32 -25.01
N LEU A 174 -9.59 13.17 -23.79
CA LEU A 174 -9.64 14.20 -22.75
C LEU A 174 -8.94 15.48 -23.23
N THR A 175 -7.72 15.36 -23.74
CA THR A 175 -6.94 16.49 -24.31
C THR A 175 -7.47 17.07 -25.62
N LYS A 176 -8.46 16.42 -26.27
CA LYS A 176 -9.23 17.03 -27.37
C LYS A 176 -10.41 17.84 -26.85
N ASN A 177 -11.11 17.32 -25.84
CA ASN A 177 -12.25 18.00 -25.21
C ASN A 177 -11.81 19.31 -24.54
N GLU A 178 -10.68 19.30 -23.82
CA GLU A 178 -10.07 20.50 -23.22
C GLU A 178 -9.76 21.58 -24.27
N LYS A 179 -9.23 21.18 -25.44
CA LYS A 179 -8.89 22.10 -26.53
C LYS A 179 -10.10 22.72 -27.23
N GLY A 180 -11.32 22.31 -26.86
CA GLY A 180 -12.56 23.03 -27.21
C GLY A 180 -12.75 24.34 -26.44
N VAL A 181 -12.04 24.56 -25.32
CA VAL A 181 -12.27 25.70 -24.41
C VAL A 181 -10.95 26.47 -24.13
N MET A 182 -10.62 27.35 -25.07
CA MET A 182 -9.67 28.49 -24.97
C MET A 182 -8.29 28.33 -24.27
N ASN A 183 -7.23 28.47 -25.07
CA ASN A 183 -5.98 29.20 -24.78
C ASN A 183 -5.54 29.39 -23.31
N GLY A 184 -4.53 28.64 -22.83
CA GLY A 184 -3.86 29.01 -21.57
C GLY A 184 -2.72 28.13 -21.05
N GLN A 185 -1.48 28.38 -21.51
CA GLN A 185 -0.22 28.01 -20.85
C GLN A 185 0.11 26.51 -20.68
N VAL A 186 1.37 26.20 -20.33
CA VAL A 186 1.94 24.84 -20.24
C VAL A 186 2.77 24.71 -18.97
N GLN A 187 2.51 23.64 -18.19
CA GLN A 187 3.25 23.01 -17.06
C GLN A 187 2.19 22.46 -16.06
N GLU A 188 2.43 21.40 -15.30
CA GLU A 188 3.68 20.68 -14.99
C GLU A 188 3.48 19.15 -15.03
N GLN A 189 4.54 18.35 -15.07
CA GLN A 189 4.44 16.88 -15.11
C GLN A 189 4.26 16.29 -13.70
N SER A 190 3.04 15.85 -13.37
CA SER A 190 2.77 15.09 -12.15
C SER A 190 3.43 13.70 -12.20
N LEU A 191 4.43 13.49 -11.34
CA LEU A 191 5.12 12.21 -11.20
C LEU A 191 4.20 11.14 -10.61
N THR A 192 3.79 10.17 -11.43
CA THR A 192 2.94 9.06 -10.97
C THR A 192 3.68 8.12 -10.01
N PHE A 193 2.95 7.56 -9.05
CA PHE A 193 3.49 6.70 -7.99
C PHE A 193 4.27 5.47 -8.50
N GLN A 194 3.98 5.04 -9.74
CA GLN A 194 4.67 3.94 -10.42
C GLN A 194 6.20 4.15 -10.49
N GLY A 195 6.66 5.41 -10.64
CA GLY A 195 8.09 5.77 -10.60
C GLY A 195 8.77 5.59 -9.24
N ARG A 196 8.02 5.27 -8.17
CA ARG A 196 8.56 5.05 -6.82
C ARG A 196 8.91 3.58 -6.54
N MET A 197 8.27 2.62 -7.22
CA MET A 197 8.52 1.19 -7.01
C MET A 197 9.77 0.69 -7.75
N GLU A 198 10.02 1.13 -8.98
CA GLU A 198 11.13 0.60 -9.79
C GLU A 198 12.52 1.00 -9.25
N VAL A 199 12.63 2.16 -8.58
CA VAL A 199 13.89 2.67 -8.00
C VAL A 199 14.43 1.77 -6.88
N GLY A 200 13.58 0.95 -6.24
CA GLY A 200 13.99 0.03 -5.18
C GLY A 200 14.93 -1.11 -5.62
N SER A 201 14.99 -1.41 -6.92
CA SER A 201 15.65 -2.64 -7.43
C SER A 201 17.08 -2.43 -7.98
N HIS A 202 17.65 -1.22 -7.92
CA HIS A 202 18.95 -0.94 -8.58
C HIS A 202 19.94 -0.09 -7.77
N MET A 203 20.18 -0.43 -6.49
CA MET A 203 21.26 0.18 -5.71
C MET A 203 22.64 -0.44 -6.06
N GLN A 204 23.14 -0.19 -7.27
CA GLN A 204 24.52 -0.52 -7.63
C GLN A 204 25.52 0.46 -6.99
N PHE A 205 26.45 -0.08 -6.20
CA PHE A 205 27.56 0.67 -5.59
C PHE A 205 28.60 1.10 -6.64
N GLN A 206 28.50 2.31 -7.20
CA GLN A 206 29.64 2.94 -7.89
C GLN A 206 30.58 3.65 -6.92
N LYS A 207 31.86 3.27 -6.99
CA LYS A 207 32.94 3.78 -6.13
C LYS A 207 33.37 5.17 -6.60
N ARG A 208 33.33 6.17 -5.72
CA ARG A 208 33.79 7.54 -6.04
C ARG A 208 35.32 7.61 -6.11
N THR A 209 35.87 7.79 -7.31
CA THR A 209 37.26 8.22 -7.52
C THR A 209 37.33 9.75 -7.52
N GLY A 210 37.91 10.32 -6.46
CA GLY A 210 37.97 11.77 -6.27
C GLY A 210 39.17 12.43 -6.96
N THR A 211 38.97 13.06 -8.12
CA THR A 211 40.00 13.87 -8.78
C THR A 211 40.11 15.25 -8.13
N VAL A 212 41.15 15.46 -7.31
CA VAL A 212 41.43 16.75 -6.65
C VAL A 212 41.88 17.80 -7.67
N LYS A 213 41.15 18.92 -7.77
CA LYS A 213 41.65 20.16 -8.39
C LYS A 213 42.06 21.16 -7.30
N LYS A 214 43.35 21.47 -7.21
CA LYS A 214 43.86 22.62 -6.44
C LYS A 214 43.43 23.93 -7.14
N LYS A 215 43.02 24.93 -6.35
CA LYS A 215 43.28 26.35 -6.64
C LYS A 215 44.12 26.90 -5.48
N LYS A 216 44.95 27.90 -5.74
CA LYS A 216 45.97 28.42 -4.81
C LYS A 216 46.04 29.94 -4.90
N GLU A 217 45.66 30.60 -3.80
CA GLU A 217 45.89 31.99 -3.38
C GLU A 217 45.82 31.91 -1.82
N GLU A 218 46.70 32.45 -0.95
CA GLU A 218 47.41 33.76 -0.84
C GLU A 218 46.40 34.94 -0.71
N GLN A 219 46.41 35.86 0.28
CA GLN A 219 47.29 36.30 1.40
C GLN A 219 46.37 36.84 2.55
N GLU A 220 46.71 37.10 3.83
CA GLU A 220 47.88 36.87 4.73
C GLU A 220 47.49 37.15 6.23
N LEU A 221 48.43 37.00 7.18
CA LEU A 221 48.40 37.46 8.60
C LEU A 221 47.38 36.78 9.56
N GLU A 222 47.54 36.80 10.90
CA GLU A 222 48.56 37.41 11.80
C GLU A 222 48.87 36.49 13.02
N ARG A 223 50.13 36.54 13.51
CA ARG A 223 50.67 35.97 14.78
C ARG A 223 50.63 34.44 14.99
#